data_AF-A0A1Q8LPN7-F1
#
_entry.id   AF-A0A1Q8LPN7-F1
#
_cell.length_a   1.000
_cell.length_b   1.000
_cell.length_c   1.000
_cell.angle_alpha   90.00
_cell.angle_beta   90.00
_cell.angle_gamma   90.00
#
_symmetry.space_group_name_H-M   'P 1'
#
loop_
_entity.id
_entity.type
_entity.pdbx_description
1 polymer ?
#
loop_
_entity_poly.entity_id
_entity_poly.type
_entity_poly.pdbx_seq_one_letter_code
_entity_poly.pdbx_strand_id
1 'polypeptide(L)'
;MPKRVDHEQRRGEIADAAWRLIAEHGPDAVTLRDVSAALEVAHGAPGHYFAGRAAIVEYAFRRALDGLDARVAQRTAGLAGLPALRVFCDEVTAHTGTPFARVAASGAGPAAVLAEVTARWRVRLAARIDEARRAGEIVAPAPDGVLVEQLLALLHGVQALAAPGPGGPGSALGPDGAAATPGTGARGTSPGSGGAGSAAREVVAAFLAGLGDGPARIGTAGPGGGPPGAGVRSSDRSPVAQDRADGGGNSSGNDSGNDSGNGGGDGFLAFTDVALARTGERLPGTDRAAMALVLNLHRLTSSLVYDLESTVHRPAGWSWSAFRLLFTLWVAGGQEAGRAAELCGMSRAAVSSLANTLAAGELVRRTPAAGDRRTVHLSLTDAGAERLVAAFGTHNRRESEWAALLGAVDLATLNTLLVRLSRAAHRADWINRRT
;
A
#
# COMPACT_ATOMS: atom_id res chain seq x y z
N MET A 1 -23.08 44.80 -15.11
CA MET A 1 -22.71 43.47 -15.65
C MET A 1 -22.44 42.55 -14.47
N PRO A 2 -23.12 41.40 -14.30
CA PRO A 2 -22.86 40.54 -13.15
C PRO A 2 -21.48 39.89 -13.32
N LYS A 3 -20.67 39.96 -12.26
CA LYS A 3 -19.30 39.41 -12.21
C LYS A 3 -19.42 37.90 -12.45
N ARG A 4 -18.99 37.40 -13.61
CA ARG A 4 -18.86 35.94 -13.87
C ARG A 4 -17.80 35.41 -12.92
N VAL A 5 -18.22 34.96 -11.75
CA VAL A 5 -17.37 34.18 -10.85
C VAL A 5 -17.20 32.82 -11.53
N ASP A 6 -15.98 32.49 -11.93
CA ASP A 6 -15.65 31.17 -12.44
C ASP A 6 -15.91 30.16 -11.31
N HIS A 7 -16.95 29.34 -11.52
CA HIS A 7 -17.44 28.42 -10.52
C HIS A 7 -16.41 27.32 -10.21
N GLU A 8 -15.58 26.96 -11.20
CA GLU A 8 -14.52 25.98 -11.02
C GLU A 8 -13.30 26.59 -10.33
N GLN A 9 -12.93 27.82 -10.71
CA GLN A 9 -11.91 28.59 -10.00
C GLN A 9 -12.25 28.74 -8.52
N ARG A 10 -13.50 29.10 -8.22
CA ARG A 10 -13.95 29.29 -6.84
C ARG A 10 -14.01 27.98 -6.05
N ARG A 11 -14.41 26.87 -6.69
CA ARG A 11 -14.33 25.53 -6.11
C ARG A 11 -12.87 25.16 -5.80
N GLY A 12 -11.95 25.50 -6.69
CA GLY A 12 -10.50 25.34 -6.49
C GLY A 12 -9.99 26.09 -5.26
N GLU A 13 -10.31 27.37 -5.12
CA GLU A 13 -9.91 28.19 -3.96
C GLU A 13 -10.41 27.62 -2.62
N ILE A 14 -11.67 27.17 -2.59
CA ILE A 14 -12.30 26.50 -1.44
C ILE A 14 -11.58 25.20 -1.11
N ALA A 15 -11.26 24.40 -2.13
CA ALA A 15 -10.56 23.14 -1.99
C ALA A 15 -9.13 23.31 -1.48
N ASP A 16 -8.41 24.31 -2.00
CA ASP A 16 -7.02 24.59 -1.63
C ASP A 16 -6.93 25.14 -0.19
N ALA A 17 -7.93 25.92 0.25
CA ALA A 17 -8.06 26.33 1.65
C ALA A 17 -8.41 25.15 2.57
N ALA A 18 -9.36 24.30 2.16
CA ALA A 18 -9.71 23.11 2.91
C ALA A 18 -8.53 22.14 3.04
N TRP A 19 -7.75 21.92 1.97
CA TRP A 19 -6.58 21.04 2.00
C TRP A 19 -5.51 21.52 2.99
N ARG A 20 -5.26 22.84 3.06
CA ARG A 20 -4.35 23.42 4.06
C ARG A 20 -4.81 23.16 5.49
N LEU A 21 -6.10 23.38 5.77
CA LEU A 21 -6.67 23.09 7.09
C LEU A 21 -6.61 21.61 7.44
N ILE A 22 -6.86 20.72 6.47
CA ILE A 22 -6.76 19.26 6.63
C ILE A 22 -5.32 18.84 6.92
N ALA A 23 -4.33 19.44 6.25
CA ALA A 23 -2.92 19.15 6.46
C ALA A 23 -2.46 19.52 7.87
N GLU A 24 -3.00 20.60 8.44
CA GLU A 24 -2.63 21.12 9.75
C GLU A 24 -3.39 20.47 10.90
N HIS A 25 -4.71 20.32 10.78
CA HIS A 25 -5.60 19.89 11.88
C HIS A 25 -6.17 18.48 11.68
N GLY A 26 -5.92 17.86 10.53
CA GLY A 26 -6.53 16.61 10.12
C GLY A 26 -7.93 16.78 9.53
N PRO A 27 -8.47 15.75 8.87
CA PRO A 27 -9.75 15.86 8.16
C PRO A 27 -10.90 16.23 9.10
N ASP A 28 -11.01 15.60 10.26
CA ASP A 28 -12.15 15.70 11.19
C ASP A 28 -12.39 17.09 11.77
N ALA A 29 -11.32 17.88 11.92
CA ALA A 29 -11.37 19.21 12.50
C ALA A 29 -11.84 20.30 11.54
N VAL A 30 -11.94 20.02 10.23
CA VAL A 30 -12.27 21.05 9.22
C VAL A 30 -13.78 21.20 9.06
N THR A 31 -14.33 22.35 9.44
CA THR A 31 -15.73 22.71 9.22
C THR A 31 -15.91 23.70 8.07
N LEU A 32 -17.15 23.84 7.56
CA LEU A 32 -17.47 24.86 6.55
C LEU A 32 -17.19 26.29 7.05
N ARG A 33 -17.30 26.50 8.37
CA ARG A 33 -17.00 27.79 9.00
C ARG A 33 -15.51 28.09 8.95
N ASP A 34 -14.66 27.10 9.22
CA ASP A 34 -13.20 27.27 9.18
C ASP A 34 -12.73 27.56 7.76
N VAL A 35 -13.31 26.88 6.76
CA VAL A 35 -13.01 27.15 5.34
C VAL A 35 -13.48 28.54 4.91
N SER A 36 -14.68 28.98 5.34
CA SER A 36 -15.16 30.35 5.12
C SER A 36 -14.25 31.39 5.77
N ALA A 37 -13.82 31.15 7.01
CA ALA A 37 -12.94 32.04 7.76
C ALA A 37 -11.55 32.14 7.10
N ALA A 38 -10.97 31.01 6.68
CA ALA A 38 -9.68 30.96 6.00
C ALA A 38 -9.65 31.66 4.63
N LEU A 39 -10.82 31.87 4.03
CA LEU A 39 -10.99 32.60 2.77
C LEU A 39 -11.49 34.03 2.96
N GLU A 40 -11.76 34.47 4.19
CA GLU A 40 -12.36 35.77 4.52
C GLU A 40 -13.69 36.03 3.78
N VAL A 41 -14.54 34.99 3.68
CA VAL A 41 -15.82 35.05 2.95
C VAL A 41 -17.02 34.89 3.87
N ALA A 42 -18.18 35.36 3.39
CA ALA A 42 -19.45 35.25 4.10
C ALA A 42 -19.73 33.81 4.57
N HIS A 43 -20.28 33.71 5.78
CA HIS A 43 -20.66 32.45 6.40
C HIS A 43 -21.73 31.76 5.53
N GLY A 44 -21.40 30.61 4.95
CA GLY A 44 -22.28 29.86 4.03
C GLY A 44 -21.85 29.88 2.56
N ALA A 45 -20.88 30.71 2.17
CA ALA A 45 -20.39 30.77 0.80
C ALA A 45 -19.98 29.40 0.20
N PRO A 46 -19.27 28.50 0.92
CA PRO A 46 -18.93 27.17 0.40
C PRO A 46 -20.14 26.27 0.12
N GLY A 47 -21.26 26.48 0.82
CA GLY A 47 -22.50 25.73 0.64
C GLY A 47 -23.17 25.95 -0.72
N HIS A 48 -22.83 27.04 -1.42
CA HIS A 48 -23.30 27.26 -2.79
C HIS A 48 -22.55 26.44 -3.84
N TYR A 49 -21.36 25.91 -3.50
CA TYR A 49 -20.48 25.21 -4.45
C TYR A 49 -20.39 23.71 -4.20
N PHE A 50 -20.62 23.27 -2.95
CA PHE A 50 -20.49 21.89 -2.53
C PHE A 50 -21.68 21.45 -1.68
N ALA A 51 -22.09 20.19 -1.86
CA ALA A 51 -23.19 19.56 -1.12
C ALA A 51 -22.83 19.21 0.35
N GLY A 52 -21.99 20.04 0.98
CA GLY A 52 -21.52 19.89 2.36
C GLY A 52 -20.05 19.49 2.48
N ARG A 53 -19.63 19.29 3.73
CA ARG A 53 -18.22 19.04 4.11
C ARG A 53 -17.60 17.84 3.40
N ALA A 54 -18.33 16.73 3.30
CA ALA A 54 -17.81 15.51 2.67
C ALA A 54 -17.40 15.73 1.20
N ALA A 55 -18.21 16.50 0.45
CA ALA A 55 -17.92 16.84 -0.94
C ALA A 55 -16.69 17.76 -1.08
N ILE A 56 -16.47 18.66 -0.12
CA ILE A 56 -15.27 19.50 -0.08
C ILE A 56 -14.03 18.67 0.20
N VAL A 57 -14.07 17.79 1.20
CA VAL A 57 -12.93 16.92 1.57
C VAL A 57 -12.55 16.01 0.40
N GLU A 58 -13.53 15.36 -0.25
CA GLU A 58 -13.26 14.53 -1.42
C GLU A 58 -12.65 15.33 -2.57
N TYR A 59 -13.22 16.48 -2.90
CA TYR A 59 -12.73 17.30 -4.02
C TYR A 59 -11.34 17.91 -3.72
N ALA A 60 -11.09 18.37 -2.50
CA ALA A 60 -9.78 18.83 -2.06
C ALA A 60 -8.73 17.71 -2.12
N PHE A 61 -9.10 16.50 -1.71
CA PHE A 61 -8.20 15.34 -1.78
C PHE A 61 -7.86 14.95 -3.23
N ARG A 62 -8.87 14.89 -4.11
CA ARG A 62 -8.68 14.65 -5.55
C ARG A 62 -7.74 15.70 -6.15
N ARG A 63 -7.99 16.98 -5.88
CA ARG A 63 -7.15 18.09 -6.38
C ARG A 63 -5.71 18.03 -5.87
N ALA A 64 -5.50 17.68 -4.60
CA ALA A 64 -4.16 17.49 -4.04
C ALA A 64 -3.40 16.37 -4.75
N LEU A 65 -4.09 15.27 -5.06
CA LEU A 65 -3.55 14.14 -5.82
C LEU A 65 -3.28 14.47 -7.29
N ASP A 66 -4.18 15.18 -7.94
CA ASP A 66 -3.97 15.64 -9.32
C ASP A 66 -2.80 16.62 -9.41
N GLY A 67 -2.61 17.47 -8.39
CA GLY A 67 -1.44 18.33 -8.26
C GLY A 67 -0.14 17.55 -8.07
N LEU A 68 -0.18 16.46 -7.29
CA LEU A 68 0.95 15.53 -7.16
C LEU A 68 1.27 14.84 -8.49
N ASP A 69 0.24 14.36 -9.18
CA ASP A 69 0.37 13.76 -10.52
C ASP A 69 1.01 14.74 -11.51
N ALA A 70 0.59 16.00 -11.51
CA ALA A 70 1.16 17.05 -12.36
C ALA A 70 2.63 17.33 -12.03
N ARG A 71 3.00 17.43 -10.74
CA ARG A 71 4.40 17.61 -10.32
C ARG A 71 5.28 16.44 -10.72
N VAL A 72 4.80 15.21 -10.52
CA VAL A 72 5.47 13.99 -10.99
C VAL A 72 5.70 14.06 -12.49
N ALA A 73 4.67 14.37 -13.28
CA ALA A 73 4.79 14.46 -14.74
C ALA A 73 5.81 15.54 -15.16
N GLN A 74 5.79 16.70 -14.51
CA GLN A 74 6.74 17.77 -14.79
C GLN A 74 8.17 17.38 -14.44
N ARG A 75 8.41 16.79 -13.26
CA ARG A 75 9.75 16.43 -12.80
C ARG A 75 10.32 15.20 -13.50
N THR A 76 9.46 14.34 -14.03
CA THR A 76 9.87 13.17 -14.84
C THR A 76 9.97 13.50 -16.33
N ALA A 77 9.68 14.73 -16.76
CA ALA A 77 9.83 15.12 -18.15
C ALA A 77 11.27 14.95 -18.63
N GLY A 78 11.44 14.20 -19.74
CA GLY A 78 12.76 13.87 -20.29
C GLY A 78 13.52 12.77 -19.53
N LEU A 79 12.93 12.17 -18.49
CA LEU A 79 13.47 11.01 -17.80
C LEU A 79 12.73 9.74 -18.23
N ALA A 80 13.44 8.62 -18.26
CA ALA A 80 12.89 7.29 -18.46
C ALA A 80 13.43 6.34 -17.39
N GLY A 81 12.89 5.13 -17.30
CA GLY A 81 13.46 4.06 -16.48
C GLY A 81 13.60 4.39 -14.99
N LEU A 82 14.71 3.95 -14.38
CA LEU A 82 15.01 4.09 -12.95
C LEU A 82 15.13 5.56 -12.50
N PRO A 83 15.74 6.48 -13.27
CA PRO A 83 15.73 7.92 -12.95
C PRO A 83 14.31 8.49 -12.79
N ALA A 84 13.41 8.18 -13.72
CA ALA A 84 12.01 8.64 -13.63
C ALA A 84 11.28 7.98 -12.45
N LEU A 85 11.56 6.70 -12.18
CA LEU A 85 11.00 5.96 -11.06
C LEU A 85 11.41 6.56 -9.70
N ARG A 86 12.68 6.99 -9.55
CA ARG A 86 13.16 7.69 -8.34
C ARG A 86 12.43 8.99 -8.10
N VAL A 87 12.32 9.82 -9.13
CA VAL A 87 11.61 11.11 -9.04
C VAL A 87 10.14 10.90 -8.65
N PHE A 88 9.47 9.90 -9.24
CA PHE A 88 8.11 9.53 -8.87
C PHE A 88 8.02 9.20 -7.37
N CYS A 89 8.90 8.33 -6.89
CA CYS A 89 8.90 7.89 -5.50
C CYS A 89 9.20 9.02 -4.51
N ASP A 90 10.14 9.91 -4.86
CA ASP A 90 10.48 11.07 -4.05
C ASP A 90 9.30 12.04 -3.93
N GLU A 91 8.60 12.31 -5.05
CA GLU A 91 7.40 13.15 -5.04
C GLU A 91 6.30 12.57 -4.17
N VAL A 92 6.00 11.28 -4.34
CA VAL A 92 4.96 10.60 -3.58
C VAL A 92 5.33 10.64 -2.09
N THR A 93 6.51 10.15 -1.72
CA THR A 93 6.94 10.11 -0.30
C THR A 93 7.01 11.48 0.36
N ALA A 94 7.33 12.55 -0.39
CA ALA A 94 7.33 13.92 0.13
C ALA A 94 5.93 14.49 0.38
N HIS A 95 4.91 14.08 -0.39
CA HIS A 95 3.59 14.71 -0.39
C HIS A 95 2.47 13.88 0.25
N THR A 96 2.64 12.57 0.40
CA THR A 96 1.60 11.68 0.90
C THR A 96 1.75 11.34 2.39
N GLY A 97 2.24 12.27 3.21
CA GLY A 97 2.41 12.05 4.66
C GLY A 97 1.09 11.80 5.41
N THR A 98 1.14 11.84 6.75
CA THR A 98 0.02 11.64 7.68
C THR A 98 -1.36 12.16 7.26
N PRO A 99 -1.52 13.37 6.67
CA PRO A 99 -2.83 13.86 6.25
C PRO A 99 -3.48 12.96 5.20
N PHE A 100 -2.68 12.36 4.31
CA PHE A 100 -3.15 11.56 3.19
C PHE A 100 -3.85 10.27 3.63
N ALA A 101 -3.19 9.48 4.48
CA ALA A 101 -3.75 8.24 5.03
C ALA A 101 -5.00 8.52 5.89
N ARG A 102 -4.99 9.61 6.67
CA ARG A 102 -6.15 10.03 7.48
C ARG A 102 -7.33 10.44 6.61
N VAL A 103 -7.10 11.19 5.53
CA VAL A 103 -8.16 11.63 4.61
C VAL A 103 -8.73 10.45 3.84
N ALA A 104 -7.90 9.54 3.33
CA ALA A 104 -8.37 8.32 2.68
C ALA A 104 -9.23 7.45 3.62
N ALA A 105 -8.88 7.40 4.90
CA ALA A 105 -9.64 6.69 5.92
C ALA A 105 -10.93 7.42 6.37
N SER A 106 -11.09 8.71 6.05
CA SER A 106 -12.19 9.54 6.55
C SER A 106 -13.56 9.24 5.90
N GLY A 107 -13.60 8.52 4.78
CA GLY A 107 -14.85 8.16 4.13
C GLY A 107 -14.71 7.45 2.79
N ALA A 108 -15.83 6.95 2.27
CA ALA A 108 -15.88 6.18 1.01
C ALA A 108 -15.47 7.00 -0.22
N GLY A 109 -15.78 8.30 -0.27
CA GLY A 109 -15.38 9.20 -1.36
C GLY A 109 -13.86 9.33 -1.47
N PRO A 110 -13.16 9.82 -0.42
CA PRO A 110 -11.70 9.86 -0.40
C PRO A 110 -11.03 8.50 -0.65
N ALA A 111 -11.57 7.40 -0.11
CA ALA A 111 -11.05 6.06 -0.38
C ALA A 111 -11.16 5.67 -1.87
N ALA A 112 -12.26 6.02 -2.54
CA ALA A 112 -12.45 5.79 -3.97
C ALA A 112 -11.47 6.64 -4.81
N VAL A 113 -11.25 7.89 -4.43
CA VAL A 113 -10.24 8.77 -5.06
C VAL A 113 -8.85 8.15 -4.98
N LEU A 114 -8.45 7.65 -3.79
CA LEU A 114 -7.17 6.98 -3.63
C LEU A 114 -7.07 5.74 -4.52
N ALA A 115 -8.08 4.87 -4.52
CA ALA A 115 -8.08 3.66 -5.36
C ALA A 115 -7.94 3.99 -6.86
N GLU A 116 -8.62 5.04 -7.33
CA GLU A 116 -8.51 5.53 -8.71
C GLU A 116 -7.07 5.96 -9.04
N VAL A 117 -6.47 6.80 -8.18
CA VAL A 117 -5.11 7.31 -8.39
C VAL A 117 -4.08 6.19 -8.30
N THR A 118 -4.21 5.27 -7.33
CA THR A 118 -3.35 4.09 -7.21
C THR A 118 -3.41 3.23 -8.48
N ALA A 119 -4.59 3.05 -9.08
CA ALA A 119 -4.71 2.33 -10.35
C ALA A 119 -3.97 3.04 -11.50
N ARG A 120 -4.03 4.38 -11.57
CA ARG A 120 -3.25 5.16 -12.55
C ARG A 120 -1.74 5.06 -12.30
N TRP A 121 -1.31 5.15 -11.05
CA TRP A 121 0.09 5.02 -10.66
C TRP A 121 0.64 3.66 -11.04
N ARG A 122 -0.14 2.60 -10.81
CA ARG A 122 0.22 1.23 -11.18
C ARG A 122 0.63 1.11 -12.65
N VAL A 123 -0.16 1.69 -13.55
CA VAL A 123 0.13 1.68 -15.00
C VAL A 123 1.42 2.44 -15.31
N ARG A 124 1.60 3.64 -14.71
CA ARG A 124 2.82 4.45 -14.94
C ARG A 124 4.07 3.78 -14.38
N LEU A 125 3.98 3.17 -13.20
CA LEU A 125 5.07 2.42 -12.57
C LEU A 125 5.47 1.22 -13.42
N ALA A 126 4.49 0.47 -13.94
CA ALA A 126 4.75 -0.65 -14.83
C ALA A 126 5.53 -0.21 -16.08
N ALA A 127 5.11 0.88 -16.72
CA ALA A 127 5.81 1.43 -17.89
C ALA A 127 7.26 1.83 -17.58
N ARG A 128 7.49 2.50 -16.43
CA ARG A 128 8.86 2.91 -16.03
C ARG A 128 9.75 1.72 -15.66
N ILE A 129 9.20 0.69 -15.03
CA ILE A 129 9.94 -0.52 -14.69
C ILE A 129 10.32 -1.29 -15.97
N ASP A 130 9.40 -1.43 -16.92
CA ASP A 130 9.67 -2.04 -18.23
C ASP A 130 10.74 -1.25 -19.01
N GLU A 131 10.66 0.09 -19.03
CA GLU A 131 11.69 0.96 -19.60
C GLU A 131 13.07 0.72 -18.96
N ALA A 132 13.13 0.67 -17.63
CA ALA A 132 14.36 0.46 -16.89
C ALA A 132 14.95 -0.95 -17.13
N ARG A 133 14.10 -1.96 -17.26
CA ARG A 133 14.53 -3.34 -17.59
C ARG A 133 15.08 -3.43 -19.00
N ARG A 134 14.41 -2.83 -19.99
CA ARG A 134 14.88 -2.78 -21.38
C ARG A 134 16.21 -2.02 -21.51
N ALA A 135 16.46 -1.04 -20.64
CA ALA A 135 17.71 -0.31 -20.55
C ALA A 135 18.81 -1.06 -19.76
N GLY A 136 18.52 -2.23 -19.17
CA GLY A 136 19.46 -3.00 -18.34
C GLY A 136 19.72 -2.38 -16.96
N GLU A 137 18.93 -1.38 -16.56
CA GLU A 137 19.04 -0.70 -15.26
C GLU A 137 18.43 -1.53 -14.13
N ILE A 138 17.41 -2.35 -14.44
CA ILE A 138 16.84 -3.33 -13.52
C ILE A 138 17.37 -4.72 -13.89
N VAL A 139 18.23 -5.24 -13.03
CA VAL A 139 18.81 -6.59 -13.12
C VAL A 139 18.05 -7.57 -12.23
N ALA A 140 17.23 -7.06 -11.31
CA ALA A 140 16.41 -7.88 -10.42
C ALA A 140 15.55 -8.89 -11.21
N PRO A 141 15.57 -10.19 -10.85
CA PRO A 141 14.93 -11.25 -11.61
C PRO A 141 13.40 -11.29 -11.42
N ALA A 142 12.85 -10.49 -10.50
CA ALA A 142 11.42 -10.44 -10.22
C ALA A 142 10.62 -9.90 -11.44
N PRO A 143 9.43 -10.45 -11.74
CA PRO A 143 8.55 -9.92 -12.78
C PRO A 143 8.10 -8.48 -12.50
N ASP A 144 7.92 -7.68 -13.54
CA ASP A 144 7.60 -6.25 -13.42
C ASP A 144 6.30 -6.00 -12.65
N GLY A 145 5.28 -6.82 -12.87
CA GLY A 145 4.02 -6.73 -12.13
C GLY A 145 4.20 -6.91 -10.62
N VAL A 146 5.17 -7.73 -10.19
CA VAL A 146 5.51 -7.92 -8.78
C VAL A 146 6.26 -6.71 -8.25
N LEU A 147 7.21 -6.17 -9.02
CA LEU A 147 7.96 -4.96 -8.63
C LEU A 147 7.04 -3.74 -8.47
N VAL A 148 6.05 -3.58 -9.35
CA VAL A 148 5.01 -2.55 -9.24
C VAL A 148 4.28 -2.66 -7.92
N GLU A 149 3.85 -3.86 -7.54
CA GLU A 149 3.10 -4.07 -6.31
C GLU A 149 3.93 -3.88 -5.06
N GLN A 150 5.17 -4.34 -5.07
CA GLN A 150 6.09 -4.11 -3.98
C GLN A 150 6.33 -2.61 -3.78
N LEU A 151 6.51 -1.86 -4.87
CA LEU A 151 6.72 -0.43 -4.80
C LEU A 151 5.47 0.32 -4.32
N LEU A 152 4.28 -0.05 -4.79
CA LEU A 152 3.01 0.51 -4.29
C LEU A 152 2.79 0.19 -2.81
N ALA A 153 3.03 -1.06 -2.39
CA ALA A 153 2.92 -1.46 -1.00
C ALA A 153 3.91 -0.71 -0.11
N LEU A 154 5.14 -0.50 -0.58
CA LEU A 154 6.15 0.31 0.11
C LEU A 154 5.70 1.75 0.26
N LEU A 155 5.25 2.37 -0.83
CA LEU A 155 4.77 3.74 -0.82
C LEU A 155 3.59 3.89 0.15
N HIS A 156 2.62 2.97 0.17
CA HIS A 156 1.50 3.04 1.12
C HIS A 156 1.86 2.70 2.57
N GLY A 157 2.70 1.69 2.80
CA GLY A 157 3.07 1.23 4.15
C GLY A 157 3.90 2.28 4.90
N VAL A 158 4.79 2.96 4.19
CA VAL A 158 5.56 4.09 4.70
C VAL A 158 4.64 5.25 5.14
N GLN A 159 3.56 5.52 4.41
CA GLN A 159 2.59 6.57 4.75
C GLN A 159 1.79 6.21 6.01
N ALA A 160 1.48 4.93 6.22
CA ALA A 160 0.76 4.45 7.39
C ALA A 160 1.60 4.54 8.68
N LEU A 161 2.92 4.28 8.58
CA LEU A 161 3.85 4.36 9.71
C LEU A 161 4.19 5.81 10.12
N ALA A 162 4.05 6.78 9.22
CA ALA A 162 4.27 8.19 9.50
C ALA A 162 3.12 8.85 10.28
N ALA A 163 1.96 8.20 10.38
CA ALA A 163 0.83 8.72 11.13
C ALA A 163 1.09 8.64 12.65
N PRO A 164 0.97 9.75 13.41
CA PRO A 164 0.96 9.66 14.85
C PRO A 164 -0.25 8.80 15.26
N GLY A 165 -0.03 7.87 16.19
CA GLY A 165 -1.11 7.10 16.79
C GLY A 165 -2.17 8.03 17.42
N PRO A 166 -3.38 7.51 17.70
CA PRO A 166 -4.52 8.31 18.19
C PRO A 166 -4.34 9.02 19.55
N GLY A 167 -3.12 9.05 20.11
CA GLY A 167 -2.78 9.74 21.36
C GLY A 167 -1.67 10.81 21.25
N GLY A 168 -1.30 11.25 20.04
CA GLY A 168 -0.39 12.39 19.88
C GLY A 168 -0.98 13.71 20.42
N PRO A 169 -0.16 14.69 20.85
CA PRO A 169 -0.56 15.80 21.73
C PRO A 169 -1.49 16.89 21.15
N GLY A 170 -2.39 16.54 20.21
CA GLY A 170 -3.39 17.43 19.64
C GLY A 170 -4.84 17.09 19.98
N SER A 171 -5.14 16.03 20.76
CA SER A 171 -6.54 15.58 20.98
C SER A 171 -7.17 15.99 22.31
N ALA A 172 -6.57 16.91 23.07
CA ALA A 172 -7.14 17.36 24.35
C ALA A 172 -7.72 18.78 24.23
N LEU A 173 -8.91 18.89 23.64
CA LEU A 173 -9.83 19.99 23.92
C LEU A 173 -11.19 19.39 24.26
N GLY A 174 -11.41 19.20 25.56
CA GLY A 174 -12.73 18.90 26.11
C GLY A 174 -13.65 20.12 26.03
N PRO A 175 -14.98 19.92 26.13
CA PRO A 175 -15.95 20.99 26.01
C PRO A 175 -16.06 21.71 27.36
N ASP A 176 -15.22 22.72 27.59
CA ASP A 176 -15.55 23.84 28.47
C ASP A 176 -14.56 24.98 28.23
N GLY A 177 -15.11 26.14 27.85
CA GLY A 177 -14.34 27.34 27.56
C GLY A 177 -14.03 28.12 28.83
N ALA A 178 -12.79 28.58 28.96
CA ALA A 178 -12.46 29.80 29.67
C ALA A 178 -11.22 30.43 29.04
N ALA A 179 -11.38 31.69 28.61
CA ALA A 179 -10.33 32.52 28.05
C ALA A 179 -9.21 32.75 29.07
N ALA A 180 -7.96 32.51 28.66
CA ALA A 180 -6.77 33.02 29.35
C ALA A 180 -5.95 33.86 28.36
N THR A 181 -5.70 35.10 28.76
CA THR A 181 -4.93 36.13 28.05
C THR A 181 -3.47 35.75 27.82
N PRO A 182 -2.78 36.31 26.81
CA PRO A 182 -1.42 35.91 26.47
C PRO A 182 -0.40 36.59 27.41
N GLY A 183 0.27 35.76 28.22
CA GLY A 183 1.49 36.11 28.95
C GLY A 183 2.73 35.81 28.11
N THR A 184 3.63 36.78 28.07
CA THR A 184 4.91 36.83 27.37
C THR A 184 5.90 35.73 27.81
N GLY A 185 6.57 35.11 26.83
CA GLY A 185 7.92 34.57 26.99
C GLY A 185 8.06 33.05 27.09
N ALA A 186 8.44 32.41 25.98
CA ALA A 186 9.57 31.46 25.88
C ALA A 186 9.59 30.86 24.47
N ARG A 187 10.68 31.10 23.73
CA ARG A 187 10.98 30.37 22.49
C ARG A 187 11.31 28.92 22.86
N GLY A 188 10.35 28.03 22.71
CA GLY A 188 10.54 26.59 22.73
C GLY A 188 10.57 26.06 21.29
N THR A 189 11.72 25.56 20.85
CA THR A 189 11.89 24.84 19.59
C THR A 189 10.99 23.60 19.58
N SER A 190 10.06 23.53 18.62
CA SER A 190 9.18 22.39 18.41
C SER A 190 9.97 21.16 17.92
N PRO A 191 9.81 19.95 18.50
CA PRO A 191 10.49 18.75 18.02
C PRO A 191 9.84 18.26 16.70
N GLY A 192 10.70 17.95 15.74
CA GLY A 192 10.39 17.94 14.30
C GLY A 192 9.53 16.79 13.78
N SER A 193 8.62 17.15 12.88
CA SER A 193 7.92 16.29 11.92
C SER A 193 8.82 15.68 10.83
N GLY A 194 10.15 15.84 10.93
CA GLY A 194 11.13 15.43 9.91
C GLY A 194 11.58 13.96 9.98
N GLY A 195 11.38 13.25 11.10
CA GLY A 195 11.92 11.90 11.30
C GLY A 195 11.26 10.81 10.46
N ALA A 196 9.93 10.75 10.44
CA ALA A 196 9.20 9.70 9.73
C ALA A 196 9.28 9.85 8.20
N GLY A 197 9.29 11.10 7.71
CA GLY A 197 9.45 11.40 6.28
C GLY A 197 10.86 11.16 5.73
N SER A 198 11.89 11.11 6.60
CA SER A 198 13.25 10.71 6.23
C SER A 198 13.37 9.19 6.08
N ALA A 199 12.90 8.45 7.09
CA ALA A 199 12.92 6.98 7.07
C ALA A 199 12.13 6.41 5.89
N ALA A 200 10.98 7.01 5.58
CA ALA A 200 10.17 6.78 4.39
C ALA A 200 10.97 6.79 3.08
N ARG A 201 11.66 7.91 2.84
CA ARG A 201 12.47 8.14 1.63
C ARG A 201 13.65 7.18 1.56
N GLU A 202 14.27 6.89 2.71
CA GLU A 202 15.40 5.98 2.80
C GLU A 202 15.02 4.53 2.45
N VAL A 203 13.86 4.06 2.92
CA VAL A 203 13.34 2.72 2.63
C VAL A 203 13.05 2.56 1.13
N VAL A 204 12.41 3.56 0.52
CA VAL A 204 12.11 3.52 -0.93
C VAL A 204 13.38 3.67 -1.76
N ALA A 205 14.31 4.54 -1.37
CA ALA A 205 15.61 4.66 -2.03
C ALA A 205 16.43 3.36 -1.97
N ALA A 206 16.37 2.63 -0.84
CA ALA A 206 17.02 1.33 -0.70
C ALA A 206 16.40 0.26 -1.61
N PHE A 207 15.07 0.23 -1.72
CA PHE A 207 14.38 -0.64 -2.68
C PHE A 207 14.84 -0.37 -4.11
N LEU A 208 14.83 0.90 -4.53
CA LEU A 208 15.23 1.29 -5.88
C LEU A 208 16.71 1.02 -6.19
N ALA A 209 17.59 1.13 -5.20
CA ALA A 209 19.00 0.78 -5.35
C ALA A 209 19.17 -0.74 -5.61
N GLY A 210 18.44 -1.58 -4.87
CA GLY A 210 18.50 -3.04 -5.01
C GLY A 210 17.92 -3.58 -6.31
N LEU A 211 17.25 -2.75 -7.13
CA LEU A 211 16.75 -3.18 -8.45
C LEU A 211 17.88 -3.34 -9.48
N GLY A 212 18.96 -2.57 -9.35
CA GLY A 212 20.10 -2.57 -10.27
C GLY A 212 21.27 -3.46 -9.84
N ASP A 213 21.29 -3.89 -8.57
CA ASP A 213 22.30 -4.80 -8.05
C ASP A 213 21.89 -6.25 -8.39
N GLY A 214 22.65 -6.91 -9.28
CA GLY A 214 22.51 -8.35 -9.54
C GLY A 214 22.84 -9.17 -8.28
N PRO A 215 22.48 -10.47 -8.22
CA PRO A 215 22.77 -11.30 -7.05
C PRO A 215 24.26 -11.26 -6.75
N ALA A 216 24.62 -10.80 -5.55
CA ALA A 216 25.99 -10.89 -5.07
C ALA A 216 26.39 -12.37 -5.15
N ARG A 217 27.37 -12.69 -6.01
CA ARG A 217 27.96 -14.02 -6.06
C ARG A 217 28.59 -14.29 -4.70
N ILE A 218 27.87 -14.98 -3.82
CA ILE A 218 28.42 -15.51 -2.59
C ILE A 218 29.42 -16.58 -3.01
N GLY A 219 30.69 -16.18 -3.09
CA GLY A 219 31.80 -17.11 -3.25
C GLY A 219 31.75 -18.10 -2.09
N THR A 220 31.65 -19.39 -2.42
CA THR A 220 31.74 -20.48 -1.47
C THR A 220 33.11 -20.48 -0.80
N ALA A 221 33.21 -19.86 0.37
CA ALA A 221 34.35 -20.04 1.26
C ALA A 221 34.17 -21.39 1.99
N GLY A 222 34.85 -22.43 1.49
CA GLY A 222 35.00 -23.70 2.21
C GLY A 222 35.83 -23.50 3.49
N PRO A 223 35.60 -24.29 4.55
CA PRO A 223 36.31 -24.14 5.81
C PRO A 223 37.68 -24.82 5.71
N GLY A 224 38.75 -24.08 5.99
CA GLY A 224 40.10 -24.64 6.04
C GLY A 224 41.10 -23.62 6.55
N GLY A 225 41.27 -23.57 7.88
CA GLY A 225 42.34 -22.81 8.52
C GLY A 225 43.68 -23.55 8.48
N GLY A 226 44.76 -22.78 8.28
CA GLY A 226 46.16 -23.20 8.45
C GLY A 226 47.12 -22.05 8.06
N PRO A 227 48.10 -21.63 8.90
CA PRO A 227 48.64 -20.26 8.87
C PRO A 227 50.04 -20.18 8.18
N PRO A 228 50.78 -19.05 8.26
CA PRO A 228 51.33 -18.36 7.08
C PRO A 228 52.75 -18.82 6.69
N GLY A 229 53.00 -18.92 5.39
CA GLY A 229 54.31 -19.25 4.83
C GLY A 229 54.69 -18.28 3.70
N ALA A 230 55.90 -17.75 3.81
CA ALA A 230 56.46 -16.68 3.00
C ALA A 230 56.72 -17.04 1.52
N GLY A 231 56.65 -16.01 0.67
CA GLY A 231 57.70 -15.76 -0.31
C GLY A 231 57.48 -16.19 -1.77
N VAL A 232 57.81 -15.22 -2.64
CA VAL A 232 58.44 -15.34 -3.95
C VAL A 232 57.54 -15.18 -5.19
N ARG A 233 58.08 -14.31 -6.06
CA ARG A 233 57.63 -13.79 -7.36
C ARG A 233 57.87 -14.79 -8.50
N SER A 234 57.52 -14.34 -9.72
CA SER A 234 58.02 -14.77 -11.04
C SER A 234 57.04 -15.73 -11.74
N SER A 235 56.19 -15.25 -12.67
CA SER A 235 56.44 -14.78 -14.04
C SER A 235 56.60 -15.92 -15.06
N ASP A 236 55.74 -15.84 -16.06
CA ASP A 236 56.07 -15.95 -17.48
C ASP A 236 55.91 -17.31 -18.19
N ARG A 237 55.39 -17.17 -19.42
CA ARG A 237 55.47 -18.07 -20.59
C ARG A 237 54.36 -19.09 -20.90
N SER A 238 53.45 -18.66 -21.78
CA SER A 238 53.17 -19.33 -23.08
C SER A 238 54.42 -19.20 -24.01
N PRO A 239 54.58 -19.87 -25.19
CA PRO A 239 53.52 -20.28 -26.14
C PRO A 239 53.81 -21.56 -27.01
N VAL A 240 52.88 -21.84 -27.95
CA VAL A 240 53.09 -22.20 -29.38
C VAL A 240 52.45 -23.51 -29.91
N ALA A 241 51.74 -23.30 -31.03
CA ALA A 241 51.38 -24.13 -32.21
C ALA A 241 50.40 -25.32 -32.05
N GLN A 242 49.26 -25.37 -32.76
CA GLN A 242 48.95 -25.38 -34.22
C GLN A 242 49.24 -26.71 -34.93
N ASP A 243 48.17 -27.42 -35.31
CA ASP A 243 47.86 -27.91 -36.68
C ASP A 243 46.43 -28.51 -36.61
N ARG A 244 45.41 -28.00 -37.32
CA ARG A 244 45.05 -28.05 -38.76
C ARG A 244 44.19 -29.25 -39.19
N ALA A 245 43.26 -28.91 -40.08
CA ALA A 245 42.42 -29.71 -40.97
C ALA A 245 41.26 -30.48 -40.32
N ASP A 246 40.09 -30.67 -40.92
CA ASP A 246 39.38 -30.08 -42.07
C ASP A 246 37.96 -30.68 -42.00
N GLY A 247 36.97 -30.04 -42.62
CA GLY A 247 35.72 -30.71 -43.01
C GLY A 247 34.43 -30.03 -42.56
N GLY A 248 33.78 -29.34 -43.48
CA GLY A 248 32.53 -28.61 -43.27
C GLY A 248 31.28 -29.50 -43.14
N GLY A 249 30.17 -28.86 -42.80
CA GLY A 249 28.86 -29.52 -42.75
C GLY A 249 27.82 -28.74 -41.96
N ASN A 250 27.15 -27.83 -42.66
CA ASN A 250 26.03 -27.03 -42.19
C ASN A 250 24.87 -27.89 -41.65
N SER A 251 24.39 -27.66 -40.43
CA SER A 251 22.98 -27.93 -40.08
C SER A 251 22.55 -27.15 -38.83
N SER A 252 21.66 -26.19 -39.07
CA SER A 252 20.83 -25.55 -38.06
C SER A 252 19.91 -26.59 -37.41
N GLY A 253 19.92 -26.65 -36.07
CA GLY A 253 19.07 -27.54 -35.30
C GLY A 253 18.97 -27.03 -33.87
N ASN A 254 17.90 -26.28 -33.64
CA ASN A 254 17.52 -25.59 -32.42
C ASN A 254 17.41 -26.57 -31.23
N ASP A 255 18.31 -26.50 -30.25
CA ASP A 255 18.12 -27.16 -28.95
C ASP A 255 17.95 -26.10 -27.85
N SER A 256 16.70 -25.63 -27.75
CA SER A 256 16.23 -24.82 -26.64
C SER A 256 15.92 -25.75 -25.46
N GLY A 257 16.96 -26.11 -24.73
CA GLY A 257 16.87 -26.70 -23.39
C GLY A 257 16.31 -25.67 -22.42
N ASN A 258 15.00 -25.75 -22.24
CA ASN A 258 14.15 -25.05 -21.29
C ASN A 258 14.72 -25.06 -19.85
N ASP A 259 15.40 -23.98 -19.45
CA ASP A 259 15.62 -23.65 -18.03
C ASP A 259 14.63 -22.54 -17.62
N SER A 260 13.35 -22.90 -17.62
CA SER A 260 12.29 -22.06 -17.08
C SER A 260 12.07 -22.40 -15.61
N GLY A 261 12.50 -21.49 -14.74
CA GLY A 261 11.75 -21.19 -13.53
C GLY A 261 12.49 -21.35 -12.22
N ASN A 262 13.17 -20.29 -11.77
CA ASN A 262 13.12 -19.85 -10.36
C ASN A 262 13.73 -18.44 -10.19
N GLY A 263 13.06 -17.37 -10.63
CA GLY A 263 13.58 -15.99 -10.53
C GLY A 263 12.74 -15.01 -9.69
N GLY A 264 11.53 -15.39 -9.27
CA GLY A 264 10.60 -14.47 -8.61
C GLY A 264 10.81 -14.27 -7.11
N GLY A 265 11.50 -15.20 -6.43
CA GLY A 265 11.63 -15.21 -4.97
C GLY A 265 12.73 -14.31 -4.41
N ASP A 266 13.82 -14.12 -5.16
CA ASP A 266 15.05 -13.50 -4.64
C ASP A 266 14.88 -12.02 -4.29
N GLY A 267 14.23 -11.22 -5.15
CA GLY A 267 14.02 -9.79 -4.87
C GLY A 267 13.07 -9.54 -3.69
N PHE A 268 12.12 -10.45 -3.45
CA PHE A 268 11.17 -10.31 -2.35
C PHE A 268 11.90 -10.45 -1.00
N LEU A 269 12.61 -11.55 -0.77
CA LEU A 269 13.31 -11.79 0.49
C LEU A 269 14.50 -10.82 0.67
N ALA A 270 15.23 -10.53 -0.42
CA ALA A 270 16.36 -9.60 -0.39
C ALA A 270 15.99 -8.23 0.17
N PHE A 271 14.80 -7.69 -0.12
CA PHE A 271 14.41 -6.40 0.42
C PHE A 271 14.15 -6.43 1.94
N THR A 272 13.49 -7.46 2.47
CA THR A 272 13.28 -7.55 3.92
C THR A 272 14.62 -7.64 4.64
N ASP A 273 15.55 -8.44 4.11
CA ASP A 273 16.89 -8.60 4.69
C ASP A 273 17.70 -7.31 4.63
N VAL A 274 17.65 -6.60 3.51
CA VAL A 274 18.28 -5.28 3.35
C VAL A 274 17.67 -4.24 4.30
N ALA A 275 16.35 -4.22 4.45
CA ALA A 275 15.67 -3.32 5.38
C ALA A 275 16.09 -3.61 6.83
N LEU A 276 16.13 -4.89 7.23
CA LEU A 276 16.57 -5.30 8.56
C LEU A 276 18.02 -4.92 8.86
N ALA A 277 18.92 -5.13 7.90
CA ALA A 277 20.33 -4.80 8.04
C ALA A 277 20.54 -3.29 8.16
N ARG A 278 20.05 -2.52 7.18
CA ARG A 278 20.28 -1.07 7.11
C ARG A 278 19.59 -0.31 8.25
N THR A 279 18.39 -0.72 8.66
CA THR A 279 17.74 -0.09 9.82
C THR A 279 18.51 -0.38 11.11
N GLY A 280 19.09 -1.58 11.27
CA GLY A 280 19.94 -1.89 12.42
C GLY A 280 21.23 -1.06 12.46
N GLU A 281 21.84 -0.80 11.30
CA GLU A 281 23.03 0.05 11.17
C GLU A 281 22.71 1.53 11.49
N ARG A 282 21.58 2.03 10.98
CA ARG A 282 21.20 3.45 11.11
C ARG A 282 20.54 3.78 12.43
N LEU A 283 19.81 2.84 13.00
CA LEU A 283 19.11 2.97 14.28
C LEU A 283 19.50 1.79 15.19
N PRO A 284 20.71 1.83 15.78
CA PRO A 284 21.12 0.85 16.77
C PRO A 284 20.10 0.74 17.90
N GLY A 285 19.71 -0.49 18.26
CA GLY A 285 18.67 -0.76 19.27
C GLY A 285 17.28 -1.03 18.69
N THR A 286 17.10 -0.94 17.37
CA THR A 286 15.86 -1.37 16.70
C THR A 286 15.58 -2.86 16.96
N ASP A 287 14.36 -3.18 17.38
CA ASP A 287 13.88 -4.56 17.42
C ASP A 287 13.63 -5.09 16.00
N ARG A 288 14.67 -5.70 15.42
CA ARG A 288 14.63 -6.26 14.07
C ARG A 288 13.65 -7.43 13.96
N ALA A 289 13.44 -8.20 15.01
CA ALA A 289 12.51 -9.33 14.98
C ALA A 289 11.05 -8.84 14.90
N ALA A 290 10.70 -7.83 15.70
CA ALA A 290 9.38 -7.18 15.62
C ALA A 290 9.16 -6.53 14.25
N MET A 291 10.19 -5.87 13.70
CA MET A 291 10.11 -5.28 12.36
C MET A 291 9.89 -6.34 11.27
N ALA A 292 10.65 -7.45 11.32
CA ALA A 292 10.54 -8.55 10.37
C ALA A 292 9.11 -9.15 10.36
N LEU A 293 8.51 -9.35 11.54
CA LEU A 293 7.14 -9.85 11.65
C LEU A 293 6.15 -8.98 10.86
N VAL A 294 6.20 -7.66 11.06
CA VAL A 294 5.27 -6.73 10.43
C VAL A 294 5.48 -6.66 8.91
N LEU A 295 6.74 -6.53 8.47
CA LEU A 295 7.06 -6.43 7.05
C LEU A 295 6.69 -7.70 6.29
N ASN A 296 7.04 -8.87 6.82
CA ASN A 296 6.75 -10.14 6.18
C ASN A 296 5.25 -10.41 6.14
N LEU A 297 4.51 -10.15 7.23
CA LEU A 297 3.07 -10.37 7.27
C LEU A 297 2.33 -9.44 6.29
N HIS A 298 2.69 -8.16 6.25
CA HIS A 298 2.09 -7.19 5.34
C HIS A 298 2.29 -7.58 3.88
N ARG A 299 3.53 -7.92 3.50
CA ARG A 299 3.87 -8.26 2.13
C ARG A 299 3.24 -9.58 1.70
N LEU A 300 3.30 -10.62 2.55
CA LEU A 300 2.66 -11.90 2.28
C LEU A 300 1.14 -11.74 2.07
N THR A 301 0.48 -11.00 2.97
CA THR A 301 -0.96 -10.75 2.86
C THR A 301 -1.29 -10.01 1.56
N SER A 302 -0.49 -9.02 1.19
CA SER A 302 -0.72 -8.24 -0.04
C SER A 302 -0.56 -9.10 -1.29
N SER A 303 0.48 -9.93 -1.36
CA SER A 303 0.71 -10.86 -2.48
C SER A 303 -0.40 -11.91 -2.60
N LEU A 304 -0.80 -12.51 -1.48
CA LEU A 304 -1.88 -13.50 -1.44
C LEU A 304 -3.22 -12.89 -1.86
N VAL A 305 -3.57 -11.71 -1.34
CA VAL A 305 -4.82 -11.03 -1.69
C VAL A 305 -4.82 -10.62 -3.16
N TYR A 306 -3.71 -10.11 -3.69
CA TYR A 306 -3.61 -9.75 -5.11
C TYR A 306 -3.81 -10.96 -6.03
N ASP A 307 -3.14 -12.08 -5.71
CA ASP A 307 -3.27 -13.31 -6.46
C ASP A 307 -4.72 -13.81 -6.43
N LEU A 308 -5.33 -13.92 -5.25
CA LEU A 308 -6.72 -14.35 -5.12
C LEU A 308 -7.68 -13.38 -5.80
N GLU A 309 -7.49 -12.07 -5.66
CA GLU A 309 -8.33 -11.06 -6.31
C GLU A 309 -8.29 -11.18 -7.83
N SER A 310 -7.10 -11.27 -8.42
CA SER A 310 -6.91 -11.31 -9.86
C SER A 310 -7.33 -12.64 -10.50
N THR A 311 -7.08 -13.76 -9.82
CA THR A 311 -7.32 -15.10 -10.38
C THR A 311 -8.71 -15.65 -10.09
N VAL A 312 -9.37 -15.21 -9.01
CA VAL A 312 -10.65 -15.79 -8.56
C VAL A 312 -11.76 -14.75 -8.55
N HIS A 313 -11.57 -13.64 -7.85
CA HIS A 313 -12.68 -12.73 -7.52
C HIS A 313 -13.07 -11.87 -8.72
N ARG A 314 -12.10 -11.24 -9.38
CA ARG A 314 -12.36 -10.39 -10.55
C ARG A 314 -13.00 -11.18 -11.69
N PRO A 315 -12.55 -12.40 -12.05
CA PRO A 315 -13.25 -13.26 -12.99
C PRO A 315 -14.67 -13.64 -12.55
N ALA A 316 -14.93 -13.81 -11.24
CA ALA A 316 -16.26 -14.06 -10.69
C ALA A 316 -17.18 -12.80 -10.68
N GLY A 317 -16.65 -11.64 -11.07
CA GLY A 317 -17.38 -10.39 -11.19
C GLY A 317 -17.49 -9.58 -9.90
N TRP A 318 -16.62 -9.82 -8.91
CA TRP A 318 -16.60 -9.06 -7.66
C TRP A 318 -15.19 -8.85 -7.10
N SER A 319 -15.05 -7.98 -6.10
CA SER A 319 -13.76 -7.74 -5.43
C SER A 319 -13.51 -8.74 -4.30
N TRP A 320 -12.26 -8.80 -3.81
CA TRP A 320 -11.92 -9.50 -2.56
C TRP A 320 -12.81 -9.09 -1.39
N SER A 321 -13.05 -7.78 -1.23
CA SER A 321 -13.90 -7.24 -0.16
C SER A 321 -15.37 -7.66 -0.30
N ALA A 322 -15.90 -7.70 -1.53
CA ALA A 322 -17.25 -8.19 -1.79
C ALA A 322 -17.37 -9.69 -1.47
N PHE A 323 -16.39 -10.50 -1.88
CA PHE A 323 -16.31 -11.90 -1.50
C PHE A 323 -16.30 -12.10 0.01
N ARG A 324 -15.48 -11.34 0.75
CA ARG A 324 -15.44 -11.44 2.22
C ARG A 324 -16.79 -11.17 2.86
N LEU A 325 -17.56 -10.21 2.35
CA LEU A 325 -18.92 -9.95 2.83
C LEU A 325 -19.87 -11.11 2.49
N LEU A 326 -19.88 -11.58 1.24
CA LEU A 326 -20.71 -12.71 0.80
C LEU A 326 -20.39 -13.98 1.61
N PHE A 327 -19.12 -14.33 1.76
CA PHE A 327 -18.64 -15.46 2.54
C PHE A 327 -19.02 -15.34 4.01
N THR A 328 -18.91 -14.15 4.60
CA THR A 328 -19.35 -13.91 5.99
C THR A 328 -20.84 -14.19 6.16
N LEU A 329 -21.68 -13.69 5.24
CA LEU A 329 -23.13 -13.92 5.29
C LEU A 329 -23.51 -15.38 4.99
N TRP A 330 -22.68 -16.09 4.23
CA TRP A 330 -22.87 -17.52 3.98
C TRP A 330 -22.56 -18.37 5.22
N VAL A 331 -21.41 -18.13 5.87
CA VAL A 331 -20.96 -18.91 7.03
C VAL A 331 -21.74 -18.55 8.30
N ALA A 332 -21.94 -17.26 8.55
CA ALA A 332 -22.60 -16.77 9.76
C ALA A 332 -24.12 -16.64 9.61
N GLY A 333 -24.67 -16.92 8.43
CA GLY A 333 -26.05 -16.58 8.08
C GLY A 333 -26.25 -15.07 7.93
N GLY A 334 -27.50 -14.65 7.79
CA GLY A 334 -27.83 -13.22 7.71
C GLY A 334 -27.36 -12.46 8.96
N GLN A 335 -26.83 -11.26 8.75
CA GLN A 335 -26.23 -10.43 9.80
C GLN A 335 -26.74 -9.00 9.74
N GLU A 336 -26.81 -8.33 10.88
CA GLU A 336 -26.88 -6.87 10.91
C GLU A 336 -25.63 -6.26 10.26
N ALA A 337 -25.80 -5.18 9.50
CA ALA A 337 -24.69 -4.57 8.74
C ALA A 337 -23.51 -4.16 9.62
N GLY A 338 -23.77 -3.72 10.87
CA GLY A 338 -22.73 -3.42 11.85
C GLY A 338 -21.92 -4.66 12.24
N ARG A 339 -22.61 -5.76 12.58
CA ARG A 339 -21.98 -7.03 12.93
C ARG A 339 -21.23 -7.65 11.76
N ALA A 340 -21.78 -7.56 10.55
CA ALA A 340 -21.11 -8.00 9.34
C ALA A 340 -19.77 -7.27 9.15
N ALA A 341 -19.73 -5.94 9.38
CA ALA A 341 -18.51 -5.14 9.29
C ALA A 341 -17.41 -5.58 10.26
N GLU A 342 -17.79 -5.91 11.50
CA GLU A 342 -16.86 -6.47 12.48
C GLU A 342 -16.31 -7.82 12.03
N LEU A 343 -17.19 -8.76 11.64
CA LEU A 343 -16.80 -10.11 11.24
C LEU A 343 -15.89 -10.13 10.02
N CYS A 344 -16.19 -9.30 9.02
CA CYS A 344 -15.34 -9.18 7.83
C CYS A 344 -14.20 -8.17 8.02
N GLY A 345 -13.98 -7.62 9.22
CA GLY A 345 -12.90 -6.65 9.49
C GLY A 345 -12.89 -5.44 8.55
N MET A 346 -14.05 -4.98 8.10
CA MET A 346 -14.22 -3.80 7.23
C MET A 346 -14.89 -2.65 8.00
N SER A 347 -14.87 -1.43 7.45
CA SER A 347 -15.63 -0.33 8.05
C SER A 347 -17.13 -0.50 7.77
N ARG A 348 -17.99 0.06 8.65
CA ARG A 348 -19.45 0.11 8.43
C ARG A 348 -19.79 0.76 7.08
N ALA A 349 -19.06 1.81 6.70
CA ALA A 349 -19.22 2.49 5.41
C ALA A 349 -18.86 1.58 4.22
N ALA A 350 -17.77 0.82 4.32
CA ALA A 350 -17.38 -0.14 3.28
C ALA A 350 -18.42 -1.24 3.11
N VAL A 351 -18.92 -1.82 4.21
CA VAL A 351 -20.01 -2.82 4.15
C VAL A 351 -21.29 -2.22 3.57
N SER A 352 -21.66 -1.00 3.97
CA SER A 352 -22.85 -0.33 3.41
C SER A 352 -22.74 -0.14 1.89
N SER A 353 -21.58 0.34 1.42
CA SER A 353 -21.31 0.51 -0.01
C SER A 353 -21.36 -0.83 -0.76
N LEU A 354 -20.70 -1.86 -0.25
CA LEU A 354 -20.72 -3.20 -0.84
C LEU A 354 -22.12 -3.80 -0.84
N ALA A 355 -22.88 -3.65 0.25
CA ALA A 355 -24.24 -4.13 0.33
C ALA A 355 -25.17 -3.45 -0.68
N ASN A 356 -24.98 -2.15 -0.96
CA ASN A 356 -25.71 -1.46 -2.03
C ASN A 356 -25.41 -2.09 -3.40
N THR A 357 -24.13 -2.26 -3.73
CA THR A 357 -23.70 -2.83 -5.02
C THR A 357 -24.15 -4.28 -5.18
N LEU A 358 -24.00 -5.10 -4.15
CA LEU A 358 -24.39 -6.52 -4.17
C LEU A 358 -25.92 -6.70 -4.19
N ALA A 359 -26.67 -5.79 -3.58
CA ALA A 359 -28.13 -5.78 -3.69
C ALA A 359 -28.62 -5.37 -5.07
N ALA A 360 -27.96 -4.38 -5.70
CA ALA A 360 -28.26 -4.01 -7.09
C ALA A 360 -27.99 -5.17 -8.07
N GLY A 361 -26.99 -6.01 -7.76
CA GLY A 361 -26.72 -7.25 -8.50
C GLY A 361 -27.51 -8.48 -8.03
N GLU A 362 -28.53 -8.29 -7.18
CA GLU A 362 -29.41 -9.35 -6.64
C GLU A 362 -28.69 -10.48 -5.87
N LEU A 363 -27.48 -10.24 -5.35
CA LEU A 363 -26.70 -11.22 -4.58
C LEU A 363 -26.94 -11.12 -3.08
N VAL A 364 -27.33 -9.94 -2.60
CA VAL A 364 -27.59 -9.67 -1.18
C VAL A 364 -28.96 -9.02 -1.03
N ARG A 365 -29.78 -9.58 -0.14
CA ARG A 365 -31.04 -8.98 0.30
C ARG A 365 -30.80 -8.06 1.50
N ARG A 366 -31.45 -6.90 1.46
CA ARG A 366 -31.43 -5.90 2.53
C ARG A 366 -32.83 -5.75 3.11
N THR A 367 -32.98 -5.96 4.41
CA THR A 367 -34.25 -5.77 5.11
C THR A 367 -34.05 -4.87 6.32
N PRO A 368 -35.02 -3.99 6.67
CA PRO A 368 -34.99 -3.30 7.95
C PRO A 368 -34.98 -4.32 9.10
N ALA A 369 -34.19 -4.06 10.14
CA ALA A 369 -34.17 -4.92 11.33
C ALA A 369 -35.49 -4.80 12.11
N ALA A 370 -35.93 -5.90 12.73
CA ALA A 370 -37.23 -5.99 13.39
C ALA A 370 -37.40 -5.10 14.66
N GLY A 371 -36.30 -4.55 15.19
CA GLY A 371 -36.31 -3.70 16.39
C GLY A 371 -36.03 -2.21 16.14
N ASP A 372 -35.13 -1.88 15.21
CA ASP A 372 -34.81 -0.50 14.83
C ASP A 372 -34.81 -0.37 13.29
N ARG A 373 -35.70 0.48 12.76
CA ARG A 373 -35.79 0.78 11.33
C ARG A 373 -34.53 1.43 10.76
N ARG A 374 -33.61 1.90 11.61
CA ARG A 374 -32.30 2.44 11.22
C ARG A 374 -31.23 1.36 11.03
N THR A 375 -31.46 0.15 11.54
CA THR A 375 -30.54 -0.97 11.39
C THR A 375 -30.94 -1.82 10.19
N VAL A 376 -29.96 -2.15 9.35
CA VAL A 376 -30.16 -2.95 8.15
C VAL A 376 -29.63 -4.36 8.38
N HIS A 377 -30.47 -5.34 8.10
CA HIS A 377 -30.11 -6.75 8.06
C HIS A 377 -29.74 -7.15 6.63
N LEU A 378 -28.61 -7.85 6.49
CA LEU A 378 -28.05 -8.33 5.24
C LEU A 378 -28.14 -9.85 5.22
N SER A 379 -28.54 -10.41 4.09
CA SER A 379 -28.57 -11.87 3.88
C SER A 379 -28.27 -12.18 2.42
N LEU A 380 -27.71 -13.36 2.14
CA LEU A 380 -27.56 -13.81 0.76
C LEU A 380 -28.95 -14.09 0.16
N THR A 381 -29.09 -13.79 -1.12
CA THR A 381 -30.14 -14.40 -1.94
C THR A 381 -29.72 -15.81 -2.36
N ASP A 382 -30.65 -16.61 -2.88
CA ASP A 382 -30.32 -17.94 -3.42
C ASP A 382 -29.29 -17.83 -4.55
N ALA A 383 -29.49 -16.88 -5.48
CA ALA A 383 -28.54 -16.58 -6.56
C ALA A 383 -27.16 -16.14 -6.02
N GLY A 384 -27.14 -15.35 -4.93
CA GLY A 384 -25.91 -14.95 -4.26
C GLY A 384 -25.15 -16.12 -3.67
N ALA A 385 -25.86 -17.04 -3.00
CA ALA A 385 -25.29 -18.26 -2.44
C ALA A 385 -24.76 -19.21 -3.53
N GLU A 386 -25.52 -19.44 -4.59
CA GLU A 386 -25.12 -20.29 -5.72
C GLU A 386 -23.85 -19.76 -6.41
N ARG A 387 -23.80 -18.46 -6.70
CA ARG A 387 -22.61 -17.83 -7.30
C ARG A 387 -21.40 -17.91 -6.37
N LEU A 388 -21.59 -17.68 -5.07
CA LEU A 388 -20.51 -17.80 -4.09
C LEU A 388 -19.94 -19.22 -4.08
N VAL A 389 -20.80 -20.25 -3.99
CA VAL A 389 -20.39 -21.66 -3.99
C VAL A 389 -19.64 -22.02 -5.27
N ALA A 390 -20.12 -21.57 -6.43
CA ALA A 390 -19.46 -21.80 -7.71
C ALA A 390 -18.04 -21.20 -7.75
N ALA A 391 -17.85 -20.00 -7.21
CA ALA A 391 -16.54 -19.35 -7.14
C ALA A 391 -15.63 -19.93 -6.04
N PHE A 392 -16.22 -20.44 -4.95
CA PHE A 392 -15.48 -20.90 -3.78
C PHE A 392 -14.59 -22.11 -4.09
N GLY A 393 -14.99 -22.99 -5.00
CA GLY A 393 -14.15 -24.11 -5.43
C GLY A 393 -12.82 -23.66 -6.05
N THR A 394 -12.84 -22.61 -6.86
CA THR A 394 -11.62 -22.00 -7.44
C THR A 394 -10.83 -21.25 -6.36
N HIS A 395 -11.52 -20.53 -5.47
CA HIS A 395 -10.91 -19.85 -4.31
C HIS A 395 -10.09 -20.83 -3.47
N ASN A 396 -10.72 -21.91 -3.02
CA ASN A 396 -10.11 -22.85 -2.09
C ASN A 396 -8.99 -23.68 -2.73
N ARG A 397 -9.09 -23.95 -4.04
CA ARG A 397 -7.96 -24.53 -4.79
C ARG A 397 -6.75 -23.61 -4.76
N ARG A 398 -6.95 -22.32 -5.00
CA ARG A 398 -5.87 -21.34 -4.98
C ARG A 398 -5.28 -21.15 -3.57
N GLU A 399 -6.12 -21.15 -2.54
CA GLU A 399 -5.65 -21.21 -1.14
C GLU A 399 -4.82 -22.48 -0.87
N SER A 400 -5.23 -23.63 -1.40
CA SER A 400 -4.50 -24.90 -1.24
C SER A 400 -3.15 -24.86 -1.95
N GLU A 401 -3.06 -24.24 -3.13
CA GLU A 401 -1.79 -24.03 -3.84
C GLU A 401 -0.83 -23.14 -3.04
N TRP A 402 -1.34 -22.06 -2.42
CA TRP A 402 -0.55 -21.24 -1.49
C TRP A 402 -0.11 -22.01 -0.25
N ALA A 403 -1.01 -22.81 0.33
CA ALA A 403 -0.74 -23.60 1.53
C ALA A 403 0.31 -24.70 1.26
N ALA A 404 0.29 -25.30 0.06
CA ALA A 404 1.22 -26.34 -0.36
C ALA A 404 2.67 -25.84 -0.56
N LEU A 405 2.89 -24.51 -0.59
CA LEU A 405 4.24 -23.93 -0.52
C LEU A 405 4.91 -24.18 0.82
N LEU A 406 4.15 -24.56 1.85
CA LEU A 406 4.63 -24.99 3.15
C LEU A 406 4.38 -26.48 3.35
N GLY A 407 5.29 -27.16 4.05
CA GLY A 407 5.03 -28.49 4.56
C GLY A 407 3.87 -28.48 5.57
N ALA A 408 3.19 -29.62 5.74
CA ALA A 408 2.02 -29.73 6.62
C ALA A 408 2.29 -29.27 8.07
N VAL A 409 3.51 -29.54 8.58
CA VAL A 409 3.95 -29.13 9.92
C VAL A 409 4.12 -27.62 10.01
N ASP A 410 4.76 -26.99 9.03
CA ASP A 410 5.02 -25.55 9.01
C ASP A 410 3.72 -24.76 8.84
N LEU A 411 2.81 -25.24 7.98
CA LEU A 411 1.48 -24.66 7.81
C LEU A 411 0.67 -24.70 9.12
N ALA A 412 0.65 -25.86 9.80
CA ALA A 412 -0.04 -26.00 11.09
C ALA A 412 0.57 -25.08 12.16
N THR A 413 1.90 -24.96 12.17
CA THR A 413 2.62 -24.07 13.08
C THR A 413 2.28 -22.61 12.80
N LEU A 414 2.35 -22.16 11.55
CA LEU A 414 2.00 -20.81 11.14
C LEU A 414 0.56 -20.46 11.54
N ASN A 415 -0.40 -21.33 11.24
CA ASN A 415 -1.80 -21.13 11.62
C ASN A 415 -1.97 -21.01 13.14
N THR A 416 -1.27 -21.85 13.91
CA THR A 416 -1.27 -21.78 15.38
C THR A 416 -0.73 -20.44 15.88
N LEU A 417 0.39 -19.96 15.31
CA LEU A 417 1.01 -18.70 15.67
C LEU A 417 0.10 -17.51 15.32
N LEU A 418 -0.51 -17.50 14.14
CA LEU A 418 -1.45 -16.46 13.71
C LEU A 418 -2.68 -16.38 14.61
N VAL A 419 -3.28 -17.52 14.97
CA VAL A 419 -4.42 -17.58 15.90
C VAL A 419 -4.02 -17.09 17.28
N ARG A 420 -2.85 -17.51 17.78
CA ARG A 420 -2.34 -17.06 19.08
C ARG A 420 -2.11 -15.55 19.11
N LEU A 421 -1.47 -15.01 18.07
CA LEU A 421 -1.23 -13.56 17.93
C LEU A 421 -2.55 -12.79 17.84
N SER A 422 -3.49 -13.25 17.02
CA SER A 422 -4.81 -12.63 16.89
C SER A 422 -5.59 -12.62 18.21
N ARG A 423 -5.60 -13.73 18.96
CA ARG A 423 -6.24 -13.81 20.28
C ARG A 423 -5.58 -12.89 21.31
N ALA A 424 -4.25 -12.83 21.33
CA ALA A 424 -3.52 -11.92 22.20
C ALA A 424 -3.85 -10.46 21.84
N ALA A 425 -3.91 -10.14 20.55
CA ALA A 425 -4.26 -8.81 20.08
C ALA A 425 -5.69 -8.39 20.49
N HIS A 426 -6.65 -9.33 20.47
CA HIS A 426 -8.01 -9.12 20.96
C HIS A 426 -8.12 -8.98 22.49
N ARG A 427 -7.05 -9.20 23.26
CA ARG A 427 -7.02 -8.98 24.71
C ARG A 427 -6.20 -7.75 25.10
N ALA A 428 -5.32 -7.30 24.22
CA ALA A 428 -4.55 -6.08 24.42
C ALA A 428 -5.48 -4.85 24.40
N ASP A 429 -5.24 -3.95 25.35
CA ASP A 429 -5.93 -2.67 25.56
C ASP A 429 -5.33 -1.54 24.70
N TRP A 430 -4.05 -1.62 24.37
CA TRP A 430 -3.34 -0.66 23.52
C TRP A 430 -3.57 -0.87 22.01
N ILE A 431 -4.21 -1.97 21.61
CA ILE A 431 -4.53 -2.23 20.20
C ILE A 431 -5.87 -1.59 19.85
N ASN A 432 -5.79 -0.58 18.97
CA ASN A 432 -6.96 0.08 18.43
C ASN A 432 -7.81 -0.89 17.60
N ARG A 433 -9.10 -0.96 17.93
CA ARG A 433 -10.07 -1.78 17.20
C ARG A 433 -11.01 -0.88 16.43
N ARG A 434 -11.43 -1.35 15.26
CA ARG A 434 -12.53 -0.72 14.53
C ARG A 434 -13.83 -1.12 15.24
N THR A 435 -14.29 -0.26 16.14
CA THR A 435 -15.62 -0.37 16.79
C THR A 435 -16.74 0.04 15.86
#